data_AF-A0AA37BBA9-F1
#
_entry.id   AF-A0AA37BBA9-F1
#
_cell.length_a   1.000
_cell.length_b   1.000
_cell.length_c   1.000
_cell.angle_alpha   90.00
_cell.angle_beta   90.00
_cell.angle_gamma   90.00
#
_symmetry.space_group_name_H-M   'P 1'
#
loop_
_entity.id
_entity.type
_entity.pdbx_description
1 polymer ?
#
loop_
_entity_poly.entity_id
_entity_poly.type
_entity_poly.pdbx_seq_one_letter_code
_entity_poly.pdbx_strand_id
1 'polypeptide(L)'
;MIRPVVAAIALSLAATMTIGTSASAASSLTGQDAQWRVSGTAKIHFEPAATDDITFAIVARGVFTEAKGTIKVGHHRSDGNGGGFEADVDCLVAGGPVATVTAVVSTSTSLPVGERIAVSVYDGGTDGFGGSRDRIGWSWSVPTGKVQPCMAPATFATVERGGFTVAGKGWPEPPAQPATGK
;
A
#
# COMPACT_ATOMS: atom_id res chain seq x y z
N MET A 1 38.37 -50.79 46.30
CA MET A 1 37.26 -50.60 45.35
C MET A 1 35.96 -50.51 46.14
N ILE A 2 35.18 -49.43 45.98
CA ILE A 2 33.73 -49.29 46.32
C ILE A 2 33.41 -49.30 47.84
N ARG A 3 32.67 -48.38 48.50
CA ARG A 3 32.01 -47.07 48.27
C ARG A 3 31.53 -46.60 49.66
N PRO A 4 31.54 -45.30 50.02
CA PRO A 4 30.79 -44.77 51.15
C PRO A 4 29.40 -44.25 50.72
N VAL A 5 28.61 -43.87 51.74
CA VAL A 5 27.43 -42.98 51.75
C VAL A 5 26.05 -43.64 51.68
N VAL A 6 25.29 -43.50 52.77
CA VAL A 6 23.87 -43.09 52.71
C VAL A 6 23.64 -42.05 53.81
N ALA A 7 23.48 -40.80 53.40
CA ALA A 7 23.00 -39.70 54.24
C ALA A 7 21.62 -39.25 53.71
N ALA A 8 20.61 -39.51 54.54
CA ALA A 8 19.74 -38.51 55.15
C ALA A 8 18.95 -37.50 54.28
N ILE A 9 17.63 -37.58 54.48
CA ILE A 9 16.65 -36.49 54.68
C ILE A 9 16.06 -35.86 53.42
N ALA A 10 14.80 -36.25 53.16
CA ALA A 10 13.87 -35.56 52.30
C ALA A 10 13.35 -34.29 52.99
N LEU A 11 13.46 -33.15 52.31
CA LEU A 11 12.86 -31.88 52.70
C LEU A 11 11.78 -31.52 51.68
N SER A 12 10.51 -31.66 52.06
CA SER A 12 9.35 -31.27 51.27
C SER A 12 9.08 -29.77 51.42
N LEU A 13 9.29 -29.00 50.35
CA LEU A 13 8.85 -27.61 50.23
C LEU A 13 7.51 -27.56 49.48
N ALA A 14 6.44 -27.16 50.18
CA ALA A 14 5.18 -26.79 49.56
C ALA A 14 5.23 -25.29 49.19
N ALA A 15 5.18 -24.99 47.88
CA ALA A 15 5.08 -23.62 47.38
C ALA A 15 3.62 -23.29 47.07
N THR A 16 3.04 -22.37 47.84
CA THR A 16 1.74 -21.74 47.58
C THR A 16 1.87 -20.76 46.43
N MET A 17 1.27 -21.09 45.27
CA MET A 17 1.16 -20.16 44.14
C MET A 17 -0.03 -19.21 44.34
N THR A 18 0.25 -17.92 44.45
CA THR A 18 -0.75 -16.85 44.32
C THR A 18 -1.00 -16.59 42.84
N ILE A 19 -2.25 -16.79 42.39
CA ILE A 19 -2.67 -16.50 41.02
C ILE A 19 -2.82 -14.97 40.90
N GLY A 20 -1.83 -14.32 40.30
CA GLY A 20 -1.94 -12.92 39.90
C GLY A 20 -2.95 -12.78 38.76
N THR A 21 -4.04 -12.05 38.98
CA THR A 21 -5.00 -11.68 37.94
C THR A 21 -4.32 -10.70 36.99
N SER A 22 -3.82 -11.18 35.86
CA SER A 22 -3.35 -10.32 34.78
C SER A 22 -4.55 -9.61 34.17
N ALA A 23 -4.74 -8.33 34.51
CA ALA A 23 -5.63 -7.45 33.78
C ALA A 23 -5.12 -7.38 32.33
N SER A 24 -5.81 -8.07 31.42
CA SER A 24 -5.59 -7.92 29.98
C SER A 24 -5.94 -6.48 29.64
N ALA A 25 -4.92 -5.65 29.45
CA ALA A 25 -5.09 -4.39 28.75
C ALA A 25 -5.67 -4.76 27.38
N ALA A 26 -6.95 -4.42 27.17
CA ALA A 26 -7.54 -4.39 25.86
C ALA A 26 -6.78 -3.30 25.08
N SER A 27 -5.65 -3.69 24.47
CA SER A 27 -4.97 -2.88 23.47
C SER A 27 -6.01 -2.57 22.41
N SER A 28 -6.28 -1.28 22.25
CA SER A 28 -7.15 -0.71 21.24
C SER A 28 -6.89 -1.36 19.88
N LEU A 29 -7.78 -2.26 19.46
CA LEU A 29 -7.80 -2.86 18.12
C LEU A 29 -8.24 -1.85 17.03
N THR A 30 -8.23 -0.55 17.31
CA THR A 30 -8.89 0.45 16.46
C THR A 30 -7.97 1.11 15.42
N GLY A 31 -6.65 0.81 15.40
CA GLY A 31 -5.72 1.44 14.45
C GLY A 31 -5.10 0.54 13.37
N GLN A 32 -5.06 -0.78 13.59
CA GLN A 32 -4.37 -1.73 12.70
C GLN A 32 -5.32 -2.42 11.71
N ASP A 33 -6.62 -2.50 12.05
CA ASP A 33 -7.63 -3.21 11.25
C ASP A 33 -8.40 -2.30 10.28
N ALA A 34 -8.29 -0.98 10.44
CA ALA A 34 -8.86 0.04 9.56
C ALA A 34 -7.78 0.61 8.64
N GLN A 35 -7.26 -0.23 7.73
CA GLN A 35 -6.26 0.21 6.77
C GLN A 35 -6.69 -0.13 5.36
N TRP A 36 -6.67 0.89 4.50
CA TRP A 36 -6.76 0.71 3.08
C TRP A 36 -5.47 0.13 2.53
N ARG A 37 -5.59 -0.64 1.46
CA ARG A 37 -4.48 -1.13 0.65
C ARG A 37 -4.85 -1.05 -0.82
N VAL A 38 -3.83 -0.81 -1.63
CA VAL A 38 -3.87 -1.05 -3.07
C VAL A 38 -2.67 -1.88 -3.45
N SER A 39 -2.90 -2.93 -4.22
CA SER A 39 -1.84 -3.83 -4.65
C SER A 39 -2.12 -4.41 -6.03
N GLY A 40 -1.10 -4.61 -6.84
CA GLY A 40 -1.26 -5.30 -8.11
C GLY A 40 -0.08 -5.13 -9.04
N THR A 41 -0.16 -5.83 -10.17
CA THR A 41 0.75 -5.65 -11.29
C THR A 41 -0.07 -5.67 -12.56
N ALA A 42 0.14 -4.69 -13.43
CA ALA A 42 -0.63 -4.54 -14.64
C ALA A 42 0.26 -4.14 -15.81
N LYS A 43 0.02 -4.75 -16.96
CA LYS A 43 0.34 -4.17 -18.27
C LYS A 43 -0.87 -3.36 -18.72
N ILE A 44 -0.61 -2.16 -19.24
CA ILE A 44 -1.67 -1.21 -19.59
C ILE A 44 -1.64 -0.88 -21.07
N HIS A 45 -2.81 -0.52 -21.58
CA HIS A 45 -2.98 0.15 -22.85
C HIS A 45 -3.12 1.64 -22.63
N PHE A 46 -2.31 2.42 -23.32
CA PHE A 46 -2.40 3.86 -23.36
C PHE A 46 -2.33 4.32 -24.80
N GLU A 47 -3.45 4.83 -25.32
CA GLU A 47 -3.62 5.11 -26.75
C GLU A 47 -2.48 5.96 -27.36
N PRO A 48 -1.97 7.03 -26.71
CA PRO A 48 -0.84 7.80 -27.24
C PRO A 48 0.48 7.04 -27.35
N ALA A 49 0.59 5.88 -26.71
CA ALA A 49 1.75 4.98 -26.70
C ALA A 49 1.34 3.51 -26.93
N ALA A 50 0.36 3.28 -27.80
CA ALA A 50 -0.30 1.98 -28.01
C ALA A 50 0.65 0.83 -28.40
N THR A 51 1.83 1.12 -28.94
CA THR A 51 2.84 0.13 -29.34
C THR A 51 3.86 -0.19 -28.26
N ASP A 52 3.82 0.52 -27.14
CA ASP A 52 4.80 0.38 -26.06
C ASP A 52 4.35 -0.67 -25.04
N ASP A 53 5.30 -1.29 -24.35
CA ASP A 53 5.04 -2.11 -23.17
C ASP A 53 5.19 -1.26 -21.91
N ILE A 54 4.05 -0.90 -21.31
CA ILE A 54 4.01 -0.11 -20.09
C ILE A 54 3.47 -0.97 -18.97
N THR A 55 4.24 -1.08 -17.89
CA THR A 55 3.91 -1.89 -16.71
C THR A 55 3.94 -1.07 -15.44
N PHE A 56 3.01 -1.39 -14.54
CA PHE A 56 2.92 -0.84 -13.20
C PHE A 56 2.92 -2.00 -12.20
N ALA A 57 3.68 -1.85 -11.12
CA ALA A 57 3.52 -2.65 -9.92
C ALA A 57 3.32 -1.72 -8.73
N ILE A 58 2.26 -1.94 -7.96
CA ILE A 58 1.89 -1.09 -6.83
C ILE A 58 1.71 -2.00 -5.63
N VAL A 59 2.26 -1.61 -4.48
CA VAL A 59 1.91 -2.16 -3.18
C VAL A 59 1.92 -1.01 -2.19
N ALA A 60 0.75 -0.64 -1.67
CA ALA A 60 0.61 0.41 -0.68
C ALA A 60 -0.41 0.02 0.38
N ARG A 61 -0.17 0.44 1.62
CA ARG A 61 -1.11 0.27 2.74
C ARG A 61 -1.07 1.47 3.68
N GLY A 62 -2.17 1.71 4.38
CA GLY A 62 -2.33 2.78 5.35
C GLY A 62 -3.39 3.78 4.91
N VAL A 63 -3.39 4.96 5.52
CA VAL A 63 -4.38 6.01 5.29
C VAL A 63 -3.71 7.37 5.29
N PHE A 64 -4.12 8.22 4.34
CA PHE A 64 -3.55 9.55 4.14
C PHE A 64 -2.02 9.49 4.11
N THR A 65 -1.35 10.44 4.75
CA THR A 65 0.12 10.59 4.76
C THR A 65 0.87 9.54 5.58
N GLU A 66 0.14 8.72 6.35
CA GLU A 66 0.73 7.61 7.10
C GLU A 66 0.95 6.37 6.23
N ALA A 67 0.42 6.38 5.01
CA ALA A 67 0.60 5.27 4.07
C ALA A 67 2.07 5.01 3.74
N LYS A 68 2.38 3.74 3.47
CA LYS A 68 3.71 3.27 3.07
C LYS A 68 3.57 2.21 1.98
N GLY A 69 4.61 2.07 1.18
CA GLY A 69 4.58 1.19 0.03
C GLY A 69 5.55 1.63 -1.07
N THR A 70 5.41 0.97 -2.21
CA THR A 70 6.25 1.22 -3.39
C THR A 70 5.41 1.18 -4.65
N ILE A 71 5.76 2.04 -5.59
CA ILE A 71 5.33 1.98 -6.99
C ILE A 71 6.55 1.68 -7.84
N LYS A 72 6.44 0.73 -8.77
CA LYS A 72 7.42 0.48 -9.82
C LYS A 72 6.76 0.67 -11.17
N VAL A 73 7.44 1.37 -12.07
CA VAL A 73 6.99 1.59 -13.44
C VAL A 73 8.08 1.17 -14.40
N GLY A 74 7.69 0.40 -15.40
CA GLY A 74 8.54 0.04 -16.53
C GLY A 74 7.90 0.52 -17.83
N HIS A 75 8.70 1.10 -18.71
CA HIS A 75 8.29 1.53 -20.04
C HIS A 75 9.31 1.05 -21.06
N HIS A 76 8.94 0.07 -21.86
CA HIS A 76 9.72 -0.39 -23.00
C HIS A 76 9.04 0.10 -24.29
N ARG A 77 9.76 0.92 -25.06
CA ARG A 77 9.25 1.47 -26.32
C ARG A 77 9.58 0.55 -27.48
N SER A 78 8.76 0.62 -28.53
CA SER A 78 8.94 -0.22 -29.72
C SER A 78 10.24 0.03 -30.49
N ASP A 79 10.88 1.19 -30.30
CA ASP A 79 12.18 1.55 -30.89
C ASP A 79 13.38 0.96 -30.12
N GLY A 80 13.12 0.15 -29.09
CA GLY A 80 14.15 -0.45 -28.23
C GLY A 80 14.64 0.47 -27.11
N ASN A 81 14.22 1.74 -27.08
CA ASN A 81 14.46 2.62 -25.96
C ASN A 81 13.49 2.31 -24.82
N GLY A 82 13.82 2.75 -23.61
CA GLY A 82 12.95 2.53 -22.47
C GLY A 82 13.54 3.07 -21.19
N GLY A 83 12.78 2.90 -20.12
CA GLY A 83 13.22 3.27 -18.79
C GLY A 83 12.24 2.78 -17.75
N GLY A 84 12.52 3.16 -16.52
CA GLY A 84 11.64 2.87 -15.41
C GLY A 84 12.04 3.67 -14.20
N PHE A 85 11.27 3.51 -13.15
CA PHE A 85 11.57 4.09 -11.86
C PHE A 85 10.87 3.32 -10.74
N GLU A 86 11.39 3.49 -9.54
CA GLU A 86 10.73 3.13 -8.29
C GLU A 86 10.42 4.41 -7.51
N ALA A 87 9.30 4.41 -6.79
CA ALA A 87 8.87 5.52 -5.96
C ALA A 87 8.31 5.01 -4.63
N ASP A 88 8.65 5.72 -3.55
CA ASP A 88 8.22 5.40 -2.19
C ASP A 88 6.92 6.11 -1.85
N VAL A 89 5.91 5.35 -1.48
CA VAL A 89 4.55 5.86 -1.21
C VAL A 89 4.55 6.73 0.03
N ASP A 90 3.99 7.94 -0.12
CA ASP A 90 3.83 8.93 0.96
C ASP A 90 2.38 9.33 1.22
N CYS A 91 1.42 8.92 0.38
CA CYS A 91 -0.01 8.97 0.71
C CYS A 91 -0.83 7.88 0.02
N LEU A 92 -1.87 7.40 0.71
CA LEU A 92 -2.95 6.57 0.16
C LEU A 92 -4.32 7.09 0.62
N VAL A 93 -5.19 7.41 -0.33
CA VAL A 93 -6.62 7.67 -0.10
C VAL A 93 -7.40 6.66 -0.94
N ALA A 94 -8.20 5.80 -0.33
CA ALA A 94 -8.97 4.81 -1.07
C ALA A 94 -10.37 4.64 -0.50
N GLY A 95 -11.35 4.39 -1.36
CA GLY A 95 -12.74 4.21 -0.96
C GLY A 95 -13.49 3.38 -1.99
N GLY A 96 -14.17 2.33 -1.54
CA GLY A 96 -14.76 1.35 -2.45
C GLY A 96 -13.70 0.78 -3.41
N PRO A 97 -13.94 0.80 -4.74
CA PRO A 97 -12.99 0.26 -5.73
C PRO A 97 -11.91 1.26 -6.18
N VAL A 98 -11.83 2.46 -5.61
CA VAL A 98 -10.89 3.49 -6.10
C VAL A 98 -9.79 3.79 -5.09
N ALA A 99 -8.59 4.05 -5.57
CA ALA A 99 -7.46 4.52 -4.77
C ALA A 99 -6.70 5.65 -5.48
N THR A 100 -6.24 6.62 -4.69
CA THR A 100 -5.26 7.65 -5.05
C THR A 100 -4.01 7.39 -4.24
N VAL A 101 -2.88 7.28 -4.92
CA VAL A 101 -1.56 7.05 -4.32
C VAL A 101 -0.64 8.18 -4.76
N THR A 102 0.09 8.77 -3.81
CA THR A 102 1.25 9.60 -4.14
C THR A 102 2.51 8.95 -3.63
N ALA A 103 3.60 9.16 -4.36
CA ALA A 103 4.89 8.59 -4.07
C ALA A 103 6.02 9.53 -4.50
N VAL A 104 7.19 9.40 -3.89
CA VAL A 104 8.39 10.17 -4.24
C VAL A 104 9.37 9.24 -4.95
N VAL A 105 9.81 9.61 -6.14
CA VAL A 105 10.75 8.83 -6.96
C VAL A 105 12.04 8.61 -6.18
N SER A 106 12.41 7.35 -5.93
CA SER A 106 13.57 6.95 -5.16
C SER A 106 14.73 6.45 -6.04
N THR A 107 14.42 5.77 -7.14
CA THR A 107 15.38 5.36 -8.17
C THR A 107 14.77 5.53 -9.54
N SER A 108 15.54 5.93 -10.56
CA SER A 108 14.95 6.24 -11.86
C SER A 108 15.97 6.31 -12.99
N THR A 109 15.51 5.92 -14.18
CA THR A 109 16.17 6.20 -15.47
C THR A 109 15.31 7.10 -16.37
N SER A 110 14.15 7.56 -15.90
CA SER A 110 13.11 8.19 -16.75
C SER A 110 12.44 9.44 -16.17
N LEU A 111 12.60 9.68 -14.86
CA LEU A 111 12.09 10.82 -14.09
C LEU A 111 13.14 11.29 -13.07
N PRO A 112 13.15 12.58 -12.66
CA PRO A 112 14.01 13.05 -11.59
C PRO A 112 13.80 12.31 -10.27
N VAL A 113 14.88 11.88 -9.62
CA VAL A 113 14.84 11.37 -8.24
C VAL A 113 14.43 12.51 -7.30
N GLY A 114 13.55 12.21 -6.35
CA GLY A 114 12.94 13.19 -5.44
C GLY A 114 11.68 13.87 -5.99
N GLU A 115 11.31 13.62 -7.25
CA GLU A 115 10.05 14.11 -7.79
C GLU A 115 8.86 13.34 -7.19
N ARG A 116 7.82 14.07 -6.77
CA ARG A 116 6.56 13.46 -6.34
C ARG A 116 5.69 13.18 -7.55
N ILE A 117 5.22 11.94 -7.63
CA ILE A 117 4.26 11.46 -8.62
C ILE A 117 2.93 11.10 -7.96
N ALA A 118 1.88 11.02 -8.77
CA ALA A 118 0.59 10.49 -8.36
C ALA A 118 0.09 9.41 -9.33
N VAL A 119 -0.64 8.46 -8.76
CA VAL A 119 -1.32 7.40 -9.49
C VAL A 119 -2.75 7.26 -8.94
N SER A 120 -3.74 7.16 -9.82
CA SER A 120 -5.10 6.74 -9.47
C SER A 120 -5.35 5.33 -9.99
N VAL A 121 -6.03 4.51 -9.19
CA VAL A 121 -6.40 3.14 -9.51
C VAL A 121 -7.90 2.99 -9.38
N TYR A 122 -8.51 2.31 -10.34
CA TYR A 122 -9.87 1.78 -10.25
C TYR A 122 -9.79 0.25 -10.40
N ASP A 123 -10.19 -0.46 -9.34
CA ASP A 123 -10.38 -1.91 -9.29
C ASP A 123 -11.79 -2.22 -9.80
N GLY A 124 -11.89 -2.51 -11.09
CA GLY A 124 -13.14 -2.83 -11.78
C GLY A 124 -13.48 -4.32 -11.72
N GLY A 125 -12.58 -5.14 -11.17
CA GLY A 125 -12.68 -6.60 -11.22
C GLY A 125 -12.48 -7.15 -12.64
N THR A 126 -13.04 -8.34 -12.87
CA THR A 126 -12.95 -9.02 -14.16
C THR A 126 -14.30 -9.04 -14.89
N ASP A 127 -14.27 -9.03 -16.22
CA ASP A 127 -15.46 -9.28 -17.03
C ASP A 127 -15.79 -10.77 -17.15
N GLY A 128 -16.93 -11.06 -17.78
CA GLY A 128 -17.41 -12.43 -18.00
C GLY A 128 -16.52 -13.30 -18.89
N PHE A 129 -15.49 -12.73 -19.51
CA PHE A 129 -14.51 -13.42 -20.34
C PHE A 129 -13.12 -13.50 -19.67
N GLY A 130 -13.00 -13.00 -18.43
CA GLY A 130 -11.74 -12.99 -17.68
C GLY A 130 -10.81 -11.82 -18.00
N GLY A 131 -11.26 -10.84 -18.79
CA GLY A 131 -10.54 -9.58 -19.02
C GLY A 131 -10.62 -8.65 -17.81
N SER A 132 -9.55 -7.89 -17.54
CA SER A 132 -9.58 -6.89 -16.47
C SER A 132 -10.44 -5.68 -16.87
N ARG A 133 -11.21 -5.16 -15.92
CA ARG A 133 -11.95 -3.89 -16.03
C ARG A 133 -11.24 -2.76 -15.31
N ASP A 134 -10.05 -3.03 -14.81
CA ASP A 134 -9.26 -2.07 -14.04
C ASP A 134 -8.76 -0.94 -14.92
N ARG A 135 -8.58 0.22 -14.29
CA ARG A 135 -8.03 1.40 -14.92
C ARG A 135 -7.00 2.06 -14.03
N ILE A 136 -6.07 2.76 -14.67
CA ILE A 136 -5.04 3.53 -13.98
C ILE A 136 -4.90 4.92 -14.61
N GLY A 137 -4.53 5.90 -13.81
CA GLY A 137 -4.11 7.23 -14.24
C GLY A 137 -2.83 7.63 -13.52
N TRP A 138 -2.05 8.53 -14.10
CA TRP A 138 -0.79 8.98 -13.51
C TRP A 138 -0.51 10.46 -13.83
N SER A 139 0.35 11.10 -13.04
CA SER A 139 0.60 12.56 -13.09
C SER A 139 1.75 13.01 -14.00
N TRP A 140 2.39 12.09 -14.73
CA TRP A 140 3.43 12.44 -15.69
C TRP A 140 2.93 12.21 -17.11
N SER A 141 3.52 12.90 -18.09
CA SER A 141 3.11 12.79 -19.51
C SER A 141 1.66 13.19 -19.81
N VAL A 142 0.96 13.80 -18.85
CA VAL A 142 -0.37 14.41 -18.99
C VAL A 142 -0.34 15.82 -18.39
N PRO A 143 -1.23 16.74 -18.80
CA PRO A 143 -1.21 18.12 -18.32
C PRO A 143 -1.70 18.21 -16.87
N THR A 144 -0.78 18.00 -15.93
CA THR A 144 -0.99 18.16 -14.49
C THR A 144 -0.02 19.18 -13.91
N GLY A 145 -0.45 19.91 -12.89
CA GLY A 145 0.42 20.78 -12.11
C GLY A 145 1.32 20.00 -11.14
N LYS A 146 1.98 20.72 -10.23
CA LYS A 146 2.78 20.12 -9.15
C LYS A 146 1.91 19.19 -8.30
N VAL A 147 2.34 17.93 -8.16
CA VAL A 147 1.64 16.92 -7.36
C VAL A 147 1.65 17.29 -5.88
N GLN A 148 0.46 17.43 -5.31
CA GLN A 148 0.25 17.51 -3.87
C GLN A 148 -0.03 16.12 -3.30
N PRO A 149 0.29 15.86 -2.01
CA PRO A 149 -0.06 14.60 -1.39
C PRO A 149 -1.54 14.29 -1.59
N CYS A 150 -1.84 13.01 -1.82
CA CYS A 150 -3.21 12.51 -1.91
C CYS A 150 -4.05 13.08 -3.08
N MET A 151 -3.43 13.67 -4.10
CA MET A 151 -4.11 14.16 -5.32
C MET A 151 -3.57 13.44 -6.56
N ALA A 152 -4.45 12.91 -7.41
CA ALA A 152 -4.12 12.26 -8.67
C ALA A 152 -5.14 12.65 -9.77
N PRO A 153 -4.77 12.59 -11.06
CA PRO A 153 -5.74 12.71 -12.14
C PRO A 153 -6.71 11.54 -12.16
N ALA A 154 -7.82 11.66 -12.90
CA ALA A 154 -8.74 10.55 -13.15
C ALA A 154 -8.02 9.38 -13.85
N THR A 155 -8.53 8.17 -13.67
CA THR A 155 -8.01 6.99 -14.41
C THR A 155 -8.34 7.13 -15.89
N PHE A 156 -7.37 6.90 -16.76
CA PHE A 156 -7.56 7.05 -18.21
C PHE A 156 -7.08 5.85 -19.02
N ALA A 157 -6.00 5.18 -18.60
CA ALA A 157 -5.51 3.97 -19.25
C ALA A 157 -6.29 2.72 -18.79
N THR A 158 -6.37 1.72 -19.66
CA THR A 158 -7.02 0.44 -19.38
C THR A 158 -5.98 -0.62 -19.07
N VAL A 159 -6.30 -1.56 -18.18
CA VAL A 159 -5.45 -2.73 -17.94
C VAL A 159 -5.72 -3.79 -19.00
N GLU A 160 -4.68 -4.25 -19.69
CA GLU A 160 -4.76 -5.33 -20.67
C GLU A 160 -4.42 -6.70 -20.07
N ARG A 161 -3.54 -6.71 -19.07
CA ARG A 161 -3.04 -7.94 -18.44
C ARG A 161 -2.70 -7.70 -16.99
N GLY A 162 -3.04 -8.64 -16.13
CA GLY A 162 -2.91 -8.47 -14.68
C GLY A 162 -4.08 -7.65 -14.13
N GLY A 163 -3.83 -6.87 -13.09
CA GLY A 163 -4.87 -6.08 -12.43
C GLY A 163 -4.42 -5.50 -11.11
N PHE A 164 -5.33 -4.76 -10.50
CA PHE A 164 -5.17 -4.15 -9.19
C PHE A 164 -6.27 -4.60 -8.26
N THR A 165 -5.98 -4.58 -6.96
CA THR A 165 -6.94 -4.83 -5.90
C THR A 165 -6.93 -3.65 -4.96
N VAL A 166 -8.08 -3.01 -4.78
CA VAL A 166 -8.30 -1.98 -3.76
C VAL A 166 -9.18 -2.59 -2.68
N ALA A 167 -8.65 -2.66 -1.45
CA ALA A 167 -9.37 -3.24 -0.34
C ALA A 167 -9.11 -2.44 0.92
N GLY A 168 -10.10 -2.43 1.82
CA GLY A 168 -9.97 -1.72 3.07
C GLY A 168 -11.33 -1.49 3.70
N LYS A 169 -11.28 -1.07 4.96
CA LYS A 169 -12.43 -0.63 5.73
C LYS A 169 -11.98 0.46 6.68
N GLY A 170 -12.93 1.29 7.07
CA GLY A 170 -12.71 2.37 8.02
C GLY A 170 -12.04 3.59 7.38
N TRP A 171 -12.51 4.76 7.80
CA TRP A 171 -11.81 6.02 7.64
C TRP A 171 -11.48 6.52 9.04
N PRO A 172 -10.32 7.18 9.24
CA PRO A 172 -10.11 7.88 10.50
C PRO A 172 -11.20 8.93 10.69
N GLU A 173 -11.52 9.21 11.94
CA GLU A 173 -12.46 10.29 12.27
C GLU A 173 -11.98 11.59 11.62
N PRO A 174 -12.87 12.35 10.94
CA PRO A 174 -12.50 13.63 10.38
C PRO A 174 -11.88 14.52 11.47
N PRO A 175 -10.85 15.33 11.15
CA PRO A 175 -10.38 16.32 12.10
C PRO A 175 -11.55 17.22 12.52
N ALA A 176 -11.63 17.57 13.81
CA ALA A 176 -12.66 18.45 14.31
C ALA A 176 -12.71 19.73 13.46
N GLN A 177 -13.86 19.98 12.84
CA GLN A 177 -14.05 21.19 12.04
C GLN A 177 -13.89 22.40 12.97
N PRO A 178 -13.14 23.45 12.58
CA PRO A 178 -13.10 24.67 13.36
C PRO A 178 -14.53 25.21 13.50
N ALA A 179 -14.91 25.56 14.73
CA ALA A 179 -16.24 26.10 14.99
C ALA A 179 -16.46 27.32 14.09
N THR A 180 -17.42 27.21 13.15
CA THR A 180 -17.87 28.36 12.38
C THR A 180 -18.57 29.31 13.35
N GLY A 181 -17.83 30.32 13.82
CA GLY A 181 -18.42 31.42 14.56
C GLY A 181 -19.52 32.05 13.71
N LYS A 182 -20.73 32.07 14.25
CA LYS A 182 -21.84 32.85 13.70
C LYS A 182 -21.62 34.33 13.94
#